data_AF-A0A0N4UT05-F1
#
_entry.id   AF-A0A0N4UT05-F1
#
_cell.length_a   1.000
_cell.length_b   1.000
_cell.length_c   1.000
_cell.angle_alpha   90.00
_cell.angle_beta   90.00
_cell.angle_gamma   90.00
#
_symmetry.space_group_name_H-M   'P 1'
#
loop_
_entity.id
_entity.type
_entity.pdbx_description
1 polymer ?
#
loop_
_entity_poly.entity_id
_entity_poly.type
_entity_poly.pdbx_seq_one_letter_code
_entity_poly.pdbx_strand_id
1 'polypeptide(L)'
;MAARSENELGEKFDRCLADTLIKVAGGAAIGIIASVALFKSRSFPIWFGSGIGLGMGWSNCRHDLQSPYLLYGKRVKEDTSKGLQTYAVKLIYFSDLTSDKYLILVRDLLLMDGKGVDCGDLLAFQDALGKMRVVDDKILFELNVALPSNSFSANVDKAERCREIHEQLIEMRKHRMNLIQRCIEVNQAKITQMRREDAPPSDIRIVQNTLRLIRSELDVEGIVNERSEKAIHDRCRAFV
;
A
#
# COMPACT_ATOMS: atom_id res chain seq x y z
N MET A 1 -10.84 -24.78 -1.43
CA MET A 1 -10.15 -24.56 -2.73
C MET A 1 -9.55 -23.17 -2.68
N ALA A 2 -8.23 -23.02 -2.75
CA ALA A 2 -7.60 -21.71 -2.74
C ALA A 2 -8.11 -20.92 -3.96
N ALA A 3 -8.72 -19.75 -3.73
CA ALA A 3 -9.05 -18.83 -4.80
C ALA A 3 -7.72 -18.46 -5.49
N ARG A 4 -7.61 -18.75 -6.78
CA ARG A 4 -6.41 -18.38 -7.51
C ARG A 4 -6.35 -16.85 -7.64
N SER A 5 -5.14 -16.30 -7.65
CA SER A 5 -4.90 -14.86 -7.66
C SER A 5 -5.56 -14.14 -8.85
N GLU A 6 -5.81 -14.82 -9.98
CA GLU A 6 -6.51 -14.22 -11.12
C GLU A 6 -7.99 -13.92 -10.85
N ASN A 7 -8.65 -14.66 -9.95
CA ASN A 7 -10.06 -14.48 -9.67
C ASN A 7 -10.33 -13.20 -8.85
N GLU A 8 -9.40 -12.79 -8.00
CA GLU A 8 -9.50 -11.51 -7.28
C GLU A 8 -9.26 -10.31 -8.21
N LEU A 9 -8.32 -10.44 -9.14
CA LEU A 9 -8.10 -9.42 -10.17
C LEU A 9 -9.30 -9.32 -11.11
N GLY A 10 -9.91 -10.45 -11.46
CA GLY A 10 -11.14 -10.54 -12.25
C GLY A 10 -12.31 -9.81 -11.57
N GLU A 11 -12.54 -10.06 -10.28
CA GLU A 11 -13.66 -9.42 -9.54
C GLU A 11 -13.51 -7.89 -9.49
N LYS A 12 -12.28 -7.38 -9.32
CA LYS A 12 -12.00 -5.93 -9.37
C LYS A 12 -12.22 -5.35 -10.76
N PHE A 13 -11.75 -6.05 -11.78
CA PHE A 13 -11.91 -5.63 -13.17
C PHE A 13 -13.39 -5.58 -13.56
N ASP A 14 -14.16 -6.61 -13.21
CA ASP A 14 -15.60 -6.67 -13.46
C ASP A 14 -16.35 -5.54 -12.76
N ARG A 15 -16.00 -5.23 -11.51
CA ARG A 15 -16.59 -4.11 -10.76
C ARG A 15 -16.26 -2.76 -11.38
N CYS A 16 -15.00 -2.57 -11.78
CA CYS A 16 -14.55 -1.36 -12.46
C CYS A 16 -15.24 -1.17 -13.81
N LEU A 17 -15.37 -2.24 -14.60
CA LEU A 17 -16.08 -2.22 -15.87
C LEU A 17 -17.56 -1.90 -15.68
N ALA A 18 -18.21 -2.52 -14.69
CA ALA A 18 -19.62 -2.25 -14.39
C ALA A 18 -19.85 -0.78 -13.98
N ASP A 19 -19.03 -0.23 -13.09
CA ASP A 19 -19.14 1.16 -12.65
C ASP A 19 -18.83 2.16 -13.77
N THR A 20 -17.80 1.88 -14.57
CA THR A 20 -17.47 2.69 -15.75
C THR A 20 -18.60 2.66 -16.76
N LEU A 21 -19.20 1.49 -17.00
CA LEU A 21 -20.32 1.34 -17.91
C LEU A 21 -21.54 2.15 -17.44
N ILE A 22 -21.86 2.12 -16.15
CA ILE A 22 -22.95 2.93 -15.57
C ILE A 22 -22.68 4.43 -15.78
N LYS A 23 -21.43 4.89 -15.54
CA LYS A 23 -21.06 6.31 -15.72
C LYS A 23 -21.08 6.75 -17.18
N VAL A 24 -20.58 5.91 -18.10
CA VAL A 24 -20.64 6.17 -19.54
C VAL A 24 -22.09 6.20 -20.01
N ALA A 25 -22.91 5.23 -19.59
CA ALA A 25 -24.33 5.19 -19.94
C ALA A 25 -25.09 6.41 -19.40
N GLY A 26 -24.82 6.82 -18.16
CA GLY A 26 -25.38 8.04 -17.57
C GLY A 26 -24.98 9.30 -18.35
N GLY A 27 -23.69 9.43 -18.69
CA GLY A 27 -23.17 10.53 -19.51
C GLY A 27 -23.78 10.56 -20.92
N ALA A 28 -23.94 9.40 -21.55
CA ALA A 28 -24.59 9.26 -22.84
C ALA A 28 -26.07 9.65 -22.77
N ALA A 29 -26.81 9.17 -21.76
CA ALA A 29 -28.23 9.48 -21.57
C ALA A 29 -28.47 10.98 -21.36
N ILE A 30 -27.67 11.62 -20.50
CA ILE A 30 -27.69 13.07 -20.30
C ILE A 30 -27.33 13.79 -21.61
N GLY A 31 -26.33 13.29 -22.34
CA GLY A 31 -25.92 13.81 -23.64
C GLY A 31 -27.01 13.72 -24.71
N ILE A 32 -27.83 12.66 -24.71
CA ILE A 32 -28.97 12.49 -25.63
C ILE A 32 -30.04 13.54 -25.34
N ILE A 33 -30.40 13.73 -24.07
CA ILE A 33 -31.40 14.72 -23.66
C ILE A 33 -30.93 16.13 -24.03
N ALA A 34 -29.67 16.46 -23.73
CA ALA A 34 -29.08 17.75 -24.10
C ALA A 34 -29.00 17.93 -25.62
N SER A 35 -28.65 16.88 -26.37
CA SER A 35 -28.57 16.91 -27.83
C SER A 35 -29.89 17.34 -28.48
N VAL A 36 -31.01 16.77 -28.02
CA VAL A 36 -32.34 17.08 -28.55
C VAL A 36 -32.85 18.43 -28.07
N ALA A 37 -32.70 18.73 -26.77
CA ALA A 37 -33.28 19.94 -26.17
C ALA A 37 -32.53 21.23 -26.53
N LEU A 38 -31.20 21.19 -26.62
CA LEU A 38 -30.37 22.40 -26.73
C LEU A 38 -29.54 22.47 -28.02
N PHE A 39 -29.18 21.32 -28.60
CA PHE A 39 -28.20 21.26 -29.70
C PHE A 39 -28.78 20.75 -31.02
N LYS A 40 -30.10 20.77 -31.23
CA LYS A 40 -30.76 20.42 -32.51
C LYS A 40 -30.27 19.08 -33.09
N SER A 41 -30.21 18.03 -32.26
CA SER A 41 -29.82 16.68 -32.66
C SER A 41 -28.36 16.53 -33.12
N ARG A 42 -27.46 17.40 -32.67
CA ARG A 42 -26.00 17.21 -32.87
C ARG A 42 -25.48 16.14 -31.94
N SER A 43 -24.70 15.18 -32.44
CA SER A 43 -24.20 14.03 -31.65
C SER A 43 -23.04 14.35 -30.70
N PHE A 44 -22.40 15.52 -30.83
CA PHE A 44 -21.27 15.93 -30.00
C PHE A 44 -21.51 15.85 -28.47
N PRO A 45 -22.66 16.30 -27.92
CA PRO A 45 -22.97 16.20 -26.49
C PRO A 45 -23.02 14.75 -25.97
N ILE A 46 -23.41 13.80 -26.83
CA ILE A 46 -23.43 12.37 -26.48
C ILE A 46 -22.00 11.86 -26.33
N TRP A 47 -21.13 12.14 -27.30
CA TRP A 47 -19.71 11.77 -27.24
C TRP A 47 -18.98 12.44 -26.07
N PHE A 48 -19.25 13.73 -25.85
CA PHE A 48 -18.68 14.49 -24.75
C PHE A 48 -19.13 13.94 -23.38
N GLY A 49 -20.42 13.66 -23.20
CA GLY A 49 -20.96 13.08 -21.96
C GLY A 49 -20.40 11.69 -21.67
N SER A 50 -20.32 10.82 -22.69
CA SER A 50 -19.69 9.50 -22.57
C SER A 50 -18.20 9.60 -22.20
N GLY A 51 -17.47 10.55 -22.80
CA GLY A 51 -16.05 10.77 -22.51
C GLY A 51 -15.80 11.21 -21.07
N ILE A 52 -16.65 12.09 -20.53
CA ILE A 52 -16.62 12.47 -19.11
C ILE A 52 -16.90 11.26 -18.22
N GLY A 53 -17.92 10.47 -18.54
CA GLY A 53 -18.26 9.24 -17.80
C GLY A 53 -17.12 8.22 -17.79
N LEU A 54 -16.46 8.03 -18.94
CA LEU A 54 -15.29 7.17 -19.09
C LEU A 54 -14.11 7.69 -18.25
N GLY A 55 -13.84 9.00 -18.29
CA GLY A 55 -12.76 9.61 -17.53
C GLY A 55 -12.94 9.47 -16.01
N MET A 56 -14.16 9.72 -15.52
CA MET A 56 -14.48 9.53 -14.10
C MET A 56 -14.41 8.05 -13.69
N GLY A 57 -14.96 7.13 -14.50
CA GLY A 57 -14.86 5.70 -14.26
C GLY A 57 -13.43 5.19 -14.25
N TRP A 58 -12.59 5.64 -15.19
CA TRP A 58 -11.18 5.30 -15.26
C TRP A 58 -10.37 5.82 -14.07
N SER A 59 -10.64 7.04 -13.61
CA SER A 59 -9.98 7.60 -12.42
C SER A 59 -10.28 6.78 -11.16
N ASN A 60 -11.55 6.42 -10.97
CA ASN A 60 -11.98 5.57 -9.85
C ASN A 60 -11.37 4.17 -9.96
N CYS A 61 -11.43 3.57 -11.14
CA CYS A 61 -10.87 2.26 -11.41
C CYS A 61 -9.36 2.20 -11.20
N ARG A 62 -8.62 3.22 -11.65
CA ARG A 62 -7.18 3.32 -11.44
C ARG A 62 -6.87 3.35 -9.94
N HIS A 63 -7.65 4.08 -9.15
CA HIS A 63 -7.48 4.12 -7.69
C HIS A 63 -7.77 2.76 -7.04
N ASP A 64 -8.83 2.07 -7.47
CA ASP A 64 -9.22 0.75 -6.96
C ASP A 64 -8.27 -0.39 -7.39
N LEU A 65 -7.63 -0.23 -8.56
CA LEU A 65 -6.57 -1.12 -9.05
C LEU A 65 -5.23 -0.83 -8.37
N GLN A 66 -4.95 0.44 -8.05
CA GLN A 66 -3.70 0.86 -7.41
C GLN A 66 -3.67 0.58 -5.90
N SER A 67 -4.82 0.30 -5.26
CA SER A 67 -4.88 -0.19 -3.89
C SER A 67 -4.67 -1.71 -3.85
N PRO A 68 -3.46 -2.21 -3.50
CA PRO A 68 -3.26 -3.63 -3.34
C PRO A 68 -3.94 -3.99 -2.00
N TYR A 69 -5.03 -4.74 -2.06
CA TYR A 69 -5.69 -5.39 -0.93
C TYR A 69 -6.42 -4.48 0.10
N LEU A 70 -7.56 -3.91 -0.30
CA LEU A 70 -8.69 -3.81 0.64
C LEU A 70 -9.32 -5.21 0.75
N LEU A 71 -8.97 -5.96 1.78
CA LEU A 71 -9.70 -7.17 2.17
C LEU A 71 -11.12 -6.75 2.61
N TYR A 72 -12.03 -6.59 1.66
CA TYR A 72 -13.45 -6.48 1.98
C TYR A 72 -13.89 -7.86 2.45
N GLY A 73 -14.12 -8.01 3.75
CA GLY A 73 -14.57 -9.27 4.34
C GLY A 73 -15.86 -9.73 3.67
N LYS A 74 -15.77 -10.75 2.80
CA LYS A 74 -16.93 -11.54 2.39
C LYS A 74 -17.39 -12.30 3.63
N ARG A 75 -18.58 -11.97 4.17
CA ARG A 75 -19.25 -12.83 5.16
C ARG A 75 -19.57 -14.16 4.46
N VAL A 76 -18.78 -15.19 4.70
CA VAL A 76 -19.15 -16.56 4.34
C VAL A 76 -20.10 -17.05 5.43
N LYS A 77 -21.28 -17.54 5.04
CA LYS A 77 -22.16 -18.26 5.97
C LYS A 77 -21.44 -19.53 6.41
N GLU A 78 -21.38 -19.73 7.72
CA GLU A 78 -20.70 -20.84 8.37
C GLU A 78 -21.51 -22.13 8.19
N ASP A 79 -21.11 -22.97 7.23
CA ASP A 79 -21.55 -24.36 7.19
C ASP A 79 -20.58 -25.20 8.02
N THR A 80 -21.09 -25.59 9.18
CA THR A 80 -20.47 -26.52 10.13
C THR A 80 -20.26 -27.87 9.45
N SER A 81 -19.00 -28.29 9.20
CA SER A 81 -18.53 -29.69 9.25
C SER A 81 -17.11 -29.90 8.70
N LYS A 82 -16.19 -30.31 9.60
CA LYS A 82 -14.99 -31.18 9.37
C LYS A 82 -13.90 -30.58 8.45
N GLY A 83 -12.63 -30.39 8.82
CA GLY A 83 -11.78 -30.86 9.91
C GLY A 83 -10.37 -31.07 9.33
N LEU A 84 -9.34 -30.49 9.98
CA LEU A 84 -7.88 -30.78 9.87
C LEU A 84 -7.19 -30.42 8.52
N GLN A 85 -5.99 -29.84 8.42
CA GLN A 85 -4.78 -29.77 9.26
C GLN A 85 -3.89 -28.67 8.59
N THR A 86 -3.19 -27.77 9.28
CA THR A 86 -1.77 -27.92 9.68
C THR A 86 -1.24 -26.48 9.88
N TYR A 87 -0.66 -26.14 11.03
CA TYR A 87 0.40 -25.13 11.32
C TYR A 87 0.46 -24.92 12.84
N ALA A 88 0.63 -26.02 13.58
CA ALA A 88 0.95 -25.97 14.99
C ALA A 88 2.45 -25.73 15.14
N VAL A 89 2.91 -24.49 14.96
CA VAL A 89 4.25 -24.10 15.39
C VAL A 89 4.17 -22.73 16.08
N LYS A 90 4.20 -22.81 17.41
CA LYS A 90 4.62 -21.76 18.35
C LYS A 90 3.58 -20.70 18.78
N LEU A 91 2.50 -21.16 19.41
CA LEU A 91 1.62 -20.34 20.28
C LEU A 91 1.50 -20.98 21.68
N ILE A 92 2.62 -21.15 22.39
CA ILE A 92 2.61 -21.64 23.79
C ILE A 92 3.01 -20.53 24.79
N TYR A 93 3.32 -19.32 24.33
CA TYR A 93 3.67 -18.20 25.23
C TYR A 93 2.76 -17.00 24.98
N PHE A 94 1.53 -17.02 25.53
CA PHE A 94 0.77 -15.89 26.07
C PHE A 94 -0.71 -16.28 26.18
N SER A 95 -1.03 -17.05 27.22
CA SER A 95 -2.35 -16.98 27.84
C SER A 95 -2.52 -15.60 28.48
N ASP A 96 -3.69 -14.99 28.29
CA ASP A 96 -4.17 -13.74 28.91
C ASP A 96 -3.73 -12.41 28.27
N LEU A 97 -4.50 -11.92 27.29
CA LEU A 97 -5.09 -10.57 27.40
C LEU A 97 -6.20 -10.31 26.36
N THR A 98 -7.42 -10.26 26.88
CA THR A 98 -8.67 -9.87 26.21
C THR A 98 -8.68 -8.39 25.82
N SER A 99 -8.57 -8.08 24.52
CA SER A 99 -9.18 -6.92 23.86
C SER A 99 -8.86 -6.94 22.36
N ASP A 100 -9.87 -7.07 21.50
CA ASP A 100 -9.76 -7.03 20.03
C ASP A 100 -9.01 -5.79 19.48
N LYS A 101 -8.95 -4.71 20.27
CA LYS A 101 -8.16 -3.50 20.00
C LYS A 101 -6.66 -3.78 19.89
N TYR A 102 -6.15 -4.74 20.65
CA TYR A 102 -4.74 -5.17 20.61
C TYR A 102 -4.46 -6.13 19.44
N LEU A 103 -5.46 -6.87 18.94
CA LEU A 103 -5.25 -7.74 17.76
C LEU A 103 -4.93 -6.93 16.51
N ILE A 104 -5.55 -5.75 16.34
CA ILE A 104 -5.21 -4.80 15.27
C ILE A 104 -3.82 -4.22 15.50
N LEU A 105 -3.49 -3.81 16.73
CA LEU A 105 -2.18 -3.26 17.08
C LEU A 105 -1.03 -4.29 16.90
N VAL A 106 -1.25 -5.55 17.28
CA VAL A 106 -0.29 -6.65 17.16
C VAL A 106 -0.19 -7.14 15.72
N ARG A 107 -1.29 -7.08 14.95
CA ARG A 107 -1.27 -7.33 13.50
C ARG A 107 -0.54 -6.22 12.76
N ASP A 108 -0.74 -4.96 13.14
CA ASP A 108 0.03 -3.82 12.63
C ASP A 108 1.52 -3.95 13.02
N LEU A 109 1.84 -4.35 14.25
CA LEU A 109 3.21 -4.61 14.70
C LEU A 109 3.87 -5.77 13.93
N LEU A 110 3.13 -6.85 13.63
CA LEU A 110 3.60 -7.99 12.82
C LEU A 110 3.65 -7.71 11.31
N LEU A 111 2.86 -6.75 10.81
CA LEU A 111 2.90 -6.28 9.42
C LEU A 111 4.12 -5.38 9.15
N MET A 112 4.67 -4.71 10.17
CA MET A 112 5.84 -3.82 10.04
C MET A 112 7.19 -4.54 10.06
N ASP A 113 7.24 -5.82 10.44
CA ASP A 113 8.51 -6.56 10.53
C ASP A 113 9.03 -7.03 9.15
N GLY A 114 8.18 -6.98 8.11
CA GLY A 114 8.56 -7.34 6.74
C GLY A 114 9.05 -8.79 6.57
N LYS A 115 9.13 -9.62 7.62
CA LYS A 115 9.72 -10.98 7.61
C LYS A 115 8.96 -11.97 6.73
N GLY A 116 7.71 -11.71 6.41
CA GLY A 116 6.87 -12.53 5.52
C GLY A 116 6.86 -12.12 4.04
N VAL A 117 7.62 -11.08 3.64
CA VAL A 117 7.61 -10.57 2.26
C VAL A 117 8.48 -11.43 1.36
N ASP A 118 7.87 -12.01 0.32
CA ASP A 118 8.59 -12.69 -0.76
C ASP A 118 9.30 -11.65 -1.64
N CYS A 119 10.62 -11.64 -1.57
CA CYS A 119 11.45 -10.72 -2.35
C CYS A 119 11.51 -11.10 -3.85
N GLY A 120 11.01 -12.27 -4.24
CA GLY A 120 10.85 -12.66 -5.64
C GLY A 120 9.59 -12.07 -6.29
N ASP A 121 8.59 -11.70 -5.50
CA ASP A 121 7.39 -11.01 -5.93
C ASP A 121 7.55 -9.50 -5.75
N LEU A 122 7.77 -8.81 -6.86
CA LEU A 122 7.94 -7.36 -6.88
C LEU A 122 6.71 -6.64 -6.30
N LEU A 123 5.50 -7.17 -6.53
CA LEU A 123 4.27 -6.52 -6.09
C LEU A 123 4.12 -6.64 -4.58
N ALA A 124 4.44 -7.81 -4.00
CA ALA A 124 4.46 -8.01 -2.55
C ALA A 124 5.50 -7.11 -1.86
N PHE A 125 6.69 -6.94 -2.46
CA PHE A 125 7.71 -6.00 -1.98
C PHE A 125 7.23 -4.54 -2.02
N GLN A 126 6.67 -4.10 -3.15
CA GLN A 126 6.19 -2.72 -3.31
C GLN A 126 4.99 -2.42 -2.39
N ASP A 127 4.08 -3.37 -2.19
CA ASP A 127 2.94 -3.23 -1.26
C ASP A 127 3.43 -3.09 0.19
N ALA A 128 4.38 -3.92 0.61
CA ALA A 128 4.97 -3.81 1.94
C ALA A 128 5.67 -2.46 2.16
N LEU A 129 6.46 -1.99 1.18
CA LEU A 129 7.08 -0.66 1.22
C LEU A 129 6.04 0.46 1.26
N GLY A 130 4.99 0.39 0.45
CA GLY A 130 3.92 1.37 0.41
C GLY A 130 3.22 1.50 1.76
N LYS A 131 2.90 0.38 2.40
CA LYS A 131 2.27 0.34 3.72
C LYS A 131 3.17 0.95 4.82
N MET A 132 4.47 0.68 4.78
CA MET A 132 5.41 1.31 5.71
C MET A 132 5.51 2.83 5.49
N ARG A 133 5.42 3.33 4.25
CA ARG A 133 5.43 4.77 3.95
C ARG A 133 4.19 5.50 4.45
N VAL A 134 3.02 4.86 4.47
CA VAL A 134 1.78 5.44 5.05
C VAL A 134 1.94 5.71 6.55
N VAL A 135 2.67 4.84 7.25
CA VAL A 135 2.98 5.05 8.67
C VAL A 135 3.87 6.28 8.86
N ASP A 136 4.91 6.44 8.03
CA ASP A 136 5.78 7.63 8.07
C ASP A 136 5.03 8.93 7.79
N ASP A 137 4.13 8.95 6.80
CA ASP A 137 3.30 10.13 6.48
C ASP A 137 2.42 10.51 7.66
N LYS A 138 1.88 9.51 8.38
CA LYS A 138 1.11 9.72 9.59
C LYS A 138 1.99 10.26 10.72
N ILE A 139 3.21 9.74 10.91
CA ILE A 139 4.17 10.25 11.91
C ILE A 139 4.53 11.71 11.61
N LEU A 140 4.80 12.05 10.36
CA LEU A 140 5.11 13.43 9.94
C LEU A 140 3.90 14.36 10.12
N PHE A 141 2.69 13.87 9.83
CA PHE A 141 1.45 14.60 10.11
C PHE A 141 1.27 14.81 11.63
N GLU A 142 1.46 13.77 12.45
CA GLU A 142 1.41 13.87 13.89
C GLU A 142 2.44 14.86 14.43
N LEU A 143 3.63 14.98 13.83
CA LEU A 143 4.61 16.01 14.17
C LEU A 143 4.07 17.43 13.92
N ASN A 144 3.28 17.65 12.86
CA ASN A 144 2.61 18.94 12.60
C ASN A 144 1.52 19.25 13.63
N VAL A 145 0.83 18.23 14.12
CA VAL A 145 -0.29 18.38 15.07
C VAL A 145 0.19 18.49 16.51
N ALA A 146 1.21 17.72 16.88
CA ALA A 146 1.73 17.61 18.24
C ALA A 146 2.68 18.75 18.62
N LEU A 147 3.25 19.45 17.63
CA LEU A 147 3.98 20.71 17.80
C LEU A 147 3.20 21.86 17.18
N PRO A 148 2.01 22.22 17.72
CA PRO A 148 1.23 23.29 17.15
C PRO A 148 1.94 24.63 17.37
N SER A 149 1.57 25.64 16.57
CA SER A 149 2.06 27.01 16.73
C SER A 149 1.79 27.51 18.15
N ASN A 150 2.57 28.50 18.60
CA ASN A 150 2.62 28.99 20.00
C ASN A 150 1.23 29.26 20.63
N SER A 151 0.21 29.52 19.81
CA SER A 151 -1.19 29.74 20.18
C SER A 151 -1.94 28.52 20.73
N PHE A 152 -1.45 27.28 20.57
CA PHE A 152 -2.19 26.05 20.96
C PHE A 152 -1.37 25.09 21.85
N SER A 153 -0.32 25.58 22.53
CA SER A 153 0.68 24.72 23.19
C SER A 153 0.57 24.58 24.71
N ALA A 154 -0.57 24.93 25.31
CA ALA A 154 -0.68 25.10 26.77
C ALA A 154 -0.50 23.82 27.61
N ASN A 155 -0.65 22.62 27.04
CA ASN A 155 -0.71 21.35 27.81
C ASN A 155 0.18 20.21 27.25
N VAL A 156 1.21 20.49 26.44
CA VAL A 156 2.05 19.45 25.83
C VAL A 156 3.53 19.73 26.09
N ASP A 157 4.26 18.76 26.67
CA ASP A 157 5.72 18.79 26.74
C ASP A 157 6.30 18.54 25.34
N LYS A 158 6.74 19.64 24.72
CA LYS A 158 7.29 19.63 23.36
C LYS A 158 8.58 18.80 23.26
N ALA A 159 9.35 18.71 24.34
CA ALA A 159 10.62 17.98 24.35
C ALA A 159 10.42 16.47 24.46
N GLU A 160 9.51 16.03 25.32
CA GLU A 160 9.12 14.63 25.40
C GLU A 160 8.52 14.14 24.10
N ARG A 161 7.59 14.91 23.52
CA ARG A 161 6.93 14.53 22.28
C ARG A 161 7.85 14.50 21.06
N CYS A 162 8.83 15.41 21.00
CA CYS A 162 9.88 15.38 19.97
C CYS A 162 10.74 14.11 20.06
N ARG A 163 11.11 13.67 21.27
CA ARG A 163 11.89 12.45 21.48
C ARG A 163 11.11 11.20 21.05
N GLU A 164 9.84 11.09 21.47
CA GLU A 164 8.98 9.96 21.08
C GLU A 164 8.82 9.83 19.56
N ILE A 165 8.51 10.93 18.87
CA ILE A 165 8.32 10.93 17.42
C ILE A 165 9.63 10.60 16.69
N HIS A 166 10.76 11.10 17.21
CA HIS A 166 12.07 10.82 16.64
C HIS A 166 12.45 9.33 16.76
N GLU A 167 12.23 8.73 17.93
CA GLU A 167 12.48 7.30 18.15
C GLU A 167 11.57 6.43 17.27
N GLN A 168 10.28 6.76 17.19
CA GLN A 168 9.34 6.04 16.33
C GLN A 168 9.75 6.11 14.85
N LEU A 169 10.20 7.28 14.37
CA LEU A 169 10.66 7.44 12.99
C LEU A 169 11.94 6.63 12.73
N ILE A 170 12.90 6.61 13.65
CA ILE A 170 14.14 5.85 13.50
C ILE A 170 13.85 4.34 13.42
N GLU A 171 12.97 3.82 14.27
CA GLU A 171 12.61 2.40 14.25
C GLU A 171 11.91 2.02 12.95
N MET A 172 10.97 2.84 12.48
CA MET A 172 10.30 2.62 11.19
C MET A 172 11.29 2.61 10.01
N ARG A 173 12.27 3.53 10.01
CA ARG A 173 13.34 3.56 8.99
C ARG A 173 14.18 2.28 8.99
N LYS A 174 14.52 1.75 10.17
CA LYS A 174 15.27 0.48 10.29
C LYS A 174 14.49 -0.67 9.68
N HIS A 175 13.21 -0.80 9.99
CA HIS A 175 12.35 -1.85 9.43
C HIS A 175 12.31 -1.81 7.91
N ARG A 176 12.10 -0.61 7.34
CA ARG A 176 12.07 -0.43 5.89
C ARG A 176 13.42 -0.73 5.23
N MET A 177 14.50 -0.22 5.81
CA MET A 177 15.86 -0.45 5.30
C MET A 177 16.22 -1.94 5.33
N ASN A 178 15.88 -2.64 6.42
CA ASN A 178 16.12 -4.07 6.55
C ASN A 178 15.38 -4.88 5.48
N LEU A 179 14.14 -4.52 5.14
CA LEU A 179 13.39 -5.18 4.07
C LEU A 179 14.06 -4.99 2.70
N ILE A 180 14.42 -3.75 2.36
CA ILE A 180 15.08 -3.42 1.08
C ILE A 180 16.39 -4.18 0.97
N GLN A 181 17.23 -4.10 2.00
CA GLN A 181 18.53 -4.75 2.03
C GLN A 181 18.40 -6.28 1.89
N ARG A 182 17.48 -6.90 2.64
CA ARG A 182 17.19 -8.33 2.52
C ARG A 182 16.75 -8.72 1.11
N CYS A 183 15.86 -7.94 0.49
CA CYS A 183 15.38 -8.26 -0.86
C CYS A 183 16.43 -8.05 -1.94
N ILE A 184 17.36 -7.10 -1.75
CA ILE A 184 18.54 -6.96 -2.60
C ILE A 184 19.40 -8.22 -2.50
N GLU A 185 19.71 -8.67 -1.29
CA GLU A 185 20.57 -9.85 -1.04
C GLU A 185 19.94 -11.13 -1.60
N VAL A 186 18.65 -11.36 -1.36
CA VAL A 186 17.92 -12.54 -1.88
C VAL A 186 17.93 -12.56 -3.40
N ASN A 187 17.64 -11.44 -4.07
CA ASN A 187 17.63 -11.41 -5.54
C ASN A 187 19.04 -11.50 -6.14
N GLN A 188 20.05 -10.93 -5.48
CA GLN A 188 21.45 -11.11 -5.88
C GLN A 188 21.86 -12.57 -5.78
N ALA A 189 21.56 -13.23 -4.66
CA ALA A 189 21.83 -14.65 -4.46
C ALA A 189 21.11 -15.49 -5.54
N LYS A 190 19.84 -15.20 -5.83
CA LYS A 190 19.06 -15.87 -6.88
C LYS A 190 19.69 -15.73 -8.26
N ILE A 191 20.20 -14.54 -8.63
CA ILE A 191 20.94 -14.34 -9.88
C ILE A 191 22.22 -15.16 -9.91
N THR A 192 22.99 -15.19 -8.81
CA THR A 192 24.21 -16.00 -8.75
C THR A 192 23.92 -17.50 -8.84
N GLN A 193 22.80 -17.96 -8.26
CA GLN A 193 22.35 -19.34 -8.34
C GLN A 193 21.92 -19.71 -9.76
N MET A 194 21.07 -18.91 -10.41
CA MET A 194 20.63 -19.16 -11.78
C MET A 194 21.80 -19.21 -12.78
N ARG A 195 22.86 -18.42 -12.55
CA ARG A 195 24.09 -18.50 -13.36
C ARG A 195 24.87 -19.79 -13.14
N ARG A 196 24.82 -20.39 -11.95
CA ARG A 196 25.47 -21.68 -11.66
C ARG A 196 24.70 -22.85 -12.25
N GLU A 197 23.38 -22.71 -12.36
CA GLU A 197 22.48 -23.72 -12.93
C GLU A 197 22.32 -23.61 -14.45
N ASP A 198 23.11 -22.75 -15.12
CA ASP A 198 23.01 -22.46 -16.57
C ASP A 198 21.59 -22.13 -17.05
N ALA A 199 20.85 -21.37 -16.23
CA ALA A 199 19.50 -20.93 -16.57
C ALA A 199 19.48 -20.02 -17.82
N PRO A 200 18.35 -19.98 -18.57
CA PRO A 200 18.23 -19.16 -19.77
C PRO A 200 18.54 -17.67 -19.50
N PRO A 201 19.28 -16.98 -20.39
CA PRO A 201 19.55 -15.55 -20.24
C PRO A 201 18.31 -14.67 -20.13
N SER A 202 17.16 -15.12 -20.67
CA SER A 202 15.86 -14.45 -20.54
C SER A 202 15.40 -14.36 -19.08
N ASP A 203 15.57 -15.43 -18.32
CA ASP A 203 15.01 -15.59 -16.98
C ASP A 203 15.88 -14.83 -15.97
N ILE A 204 17.19 -14.87 -16.17
CA ILE A 204 18.16 -14.03 -15.45
C ILE A 204 17.83 -12.54 -15.65
N ARG A 205 17.47 -12.13 -16.87
CA ARG A 205 17.13 -10.73 -17.18
C ARG A 205 15.87 -10.26 -16.45
N ILE A 206 14.88 -11.13 -16.24
CA ILE A 206 13.67 -10.81 -15.46
C ILE A 206 14.05 -10.46 -14.03
N VAL A 207 14.84 -11.33 -13.36
CA VAL A 207 15.26 -11.10 -11.97
C VAL A 207 16.23 -9.91 -11.86
N GLN A 208 17.09 -9.69 -12.86
CA GLN A 208 17.93 -8.49 -12.94
C GLN A 208 17.12 -7.19 -13.01
N ASN A 209 16.02 -7.17 -13.77
CA ASN A 209 15.14 -6.01 -13.86
C ASN A 209 14.44 -5.76 -12.51
N THR A 210 13.97 -6.81 -11.84
CA THR A 210 13.40 -6.73 -10.48
C THR A 210 14.43 -6.16 -9.50
N LEU A 211 15.66 -6.67 -9.51
CA LEU A 211 16.74 -6.17 -8.65
C LEU A 211 17.08 -4.69 -8.94
N ARG A 212 17.06 -4.27 -10.21
CA ARG A 212 17.28 -2.87 -10.58
C ARG A 212 16.21 -1.97 -9.96
N LEU A 213 14.94 -2.40 -9.99
CA LEU A 213 13.85 -1.64 -9.40
C LEU A 213 13.95 -1.59 -7.87
N ILE A 214 14.25 -2.72 -7.22
CA ILE A 214 14.49 -2.76 -5.76
C ILE A 214 15.66 -1.82 -5.37
N ARG A 215 16.74 -1.78 -6.15
CA ARG A 215 17.86 -0.86 -5.91
C ARG A 215 17.46 0.60 -6.04
N SER A 216 16.60 0.96 -7.01
CA SER A 216 16.11 2.33 -7.09
C SER A 216 15.26 2.73 -5.88
N GLU A 217 14.59 1.78 -5.21
CA GLU A 217 13.91 2.08 -3.94
C GLU A 217 14.89 2.43 -2.82
N LEU A 218 16.11 1.88 -2.83
CA LEU A 218 17.16 2.26 -1.87
C LEU A 218 17.58 3.73 -2.05
N ASP A 219 17.74 4.17 -3.30
CA ASP A 219 18.08 5.56 -3.61
C ASP A 219 16.95 6.52 -3.20
N VAL A 220 15.70 6.14 -3.49
CA VAL A 220 14.51 6.89 -3.05
C VAL A 220 14.47 6.98 -1.53
N GLU A 221 14.74 5.88 -0.83
CA GLU A 221 14.74 5.87 0.63
C GLU A 221 15.83 6.73 1.25
N GLY A 222 17.01 6.80 0.64
CA GLY A 222 18.05 7.75 1.05
C GLY A 222 17.53 9.20 1.05
N ILE A 223 16.87 9.60 -0.04
CA ILE A 223 16.31 10.95 -0.21
C ILE A 223 15.17 11.21 0.78
N VAL A 224 14.28 10.24 0.98
CA VAL A 224 13.14 10.36 1.91
C VAL A 224 13.64 10.51 3.35
N ASN A 225 14.63 9.71 3.74
CA ASN A 225 15.21 9.76 5.08
C ASN A 225 15.86 11.11 5.38
N GLU A 226 16.63 11.66 4.42
CA GLU A 226 17.25 12.98 4.55
C GLU A 226 16.20 14.09 4.75
N ARG A 227 15.11 14.07 3.96
CA ARG A 227 14.02 15.04 4.08
C ARG A 227 13.32 14.98 5.43
N SER A 228 12.97 13.77 5.88
CA SER A 228 12.27 13.59 7.15
C SER A 228 13.17 13.91 8.36
N GLU A 229 14.48 13.69 8.24
CA GLU A 229 15.44 14.04 9.28
C GLU A 229 15.60 15.54 9.40
N LYS A 230 15.72 16.23 8.26
CA LYS A 230 15.72 17.69 8.22
C LYS A 230 14.43 18.27 8.81
N ALA A 231 13.27 17.70 8.48
CA ALA A 231 11.98 18.15 9.02
C ALA A 231 11.88 18.01 10.54
N ILE A 232 12.37 16.90 11.11
CA ILE A 232 12.47 16.74 12.56
C ILE A 232 13.48 17.73 13.14
N HIS A 233 14.67 17.83 12.56
CA HIS A 233 15.71 18.72 13.07
C HIS A 233 15.23 20.18 13.12
N ASP A 234 14.64 20.68 12.04
CA ASP A 234 14.15 22.06 11.94
C ASP A 234 13.09 22.39 13.02
N ARG A 235 12.30 21.39 13.44
CA ARG A 235 11.18 21.56 14.38
C ARG A 235 11.53 21.24 15.83
N CYS A 236 12.41 20.27 16.04
CA CYS A 236 12.80 19.78 17.35
C CYS A 236 14.16 20.31 17.82
N ARG A 237 14.89 21.10 17.01
CA ARG A 237 16.20 21.72 17.39
C ARG A 237 16.21 22.51 18.70
N ALA A 238 15.06 22.98 19.16
CA ALA A 238 14.95 23.75 20.40
C ALA A 238 14.77 22.86 21.64
N PHE A 239 14.56 21.56 21.45
CA PHE A 239 14.18 20.59 22.48
C PHE A 239 15.07 19.33 22.50
N VAL A 240 16.02 19.24 21.56
CA VAL A 240 17.05 18.21 21.43
C VAL A 240 18.39 18.83 21.77
#